data_AF-A0A7V1LFC2-F1
#
_entry.id   AF-A0A7V1LFC2-F1
#
_cell.length_a   1.000
_cell.length_b   1.000
_cell.length_c   1.000
_cell.angle_alpha   90.00
_cell.angle_beta   90.00
_cell.angle_gamma   90.00
#
_symmetry.space_group_name_H-M   'P 1'
#
loop_
_entity.id
_entity.type
_entity.pdbx_description
1 polymer ?
#
loop_
_entity_poly.entity_id
_entity_poly.type
_entity_poly.pdbx_seq_one_letter_code
_entity_poly.pdbx_strand_id
1 'polypeptide(L)' 'MENLTISESTLNKYFGILENLDTNSKKRLIIKLTKSINSKPKQEQKLENIFGAWQGAKNAEQIISEIKDSRYNNREIEEL' A
#
# COMPACT_ATOMS: atom_id res chain seq x y z
N MET A 1 10.11 -2.86 -17.82
CA MET A 1 9.96 -1.49 -17.30
C MET A 1 9.84 -0.59 -18.49
N GLU A 2 8.63 -0.08 -18.76
CA GLU A 2 8.42 0.87 -19.86
C GLU A 2 9.17 2.17 -19.53
N ASN A 3 10.06 2.58 -20.43
CA ASN A 3 10.68 3.90 -20.34
C ASN A 3 9.65 4.91 -20.82
N LEU A 4 9.10 5.69 -19.90
CA LEU A 4 8.35 6.90 -20.25
C LEU A 4 9.30 7.86 -20.96
N THR A 5 9.15 8.00 -22.27
CA THR A 5 9.73 9.09 -23.04
C THR A 5 9.02 10.37 -22.62
N ILE A 6 9.60 11.08 -21.65
CA ILE A 6 9.06 12.36 -21.17
C ILE A 6 9.23 13.40 -22.27
N SER A 7 8.13 14.02 -22.71
CA SER A 7 8.20 15.14 -23.64
C SER A 7 8.89 16.34 -23.00
N GLU A 8 9.62 17.14 -23.78
CA GLU A 8 10.29 18.34 -23.30
C GLU A 8 9.32 19.31 -22.58
N SER A 9 8.10 19.44 -23.12
CA SER A 9 7.03 20.24 -22.51
C SER A 9 6.60 19.76 -21.12
N THR A 10 6.60 18.44 -20.92
CA THR A 10 6.26 17.82 -19.64
C THR A 10 7.40 18.00 -18.64
N LEU A 11 8.64 17.84 -19.10
CA LEU A 11 9.83 18.05 -18.27
C LEU A 11 9.88 19.49 -17.73
N ASN A 12 9.62 20.48 -18.58
CA ASN A 12 9.64 21.90 -18.19
C ASN A 12 8.57 22.23 -17.14
N LYS A 13 7.37 21.61 -17.22
CA LYS A 13 6.32 21.77 -16.21
C LYS A 13 6.76 21.24 -14.84
N TYR A 14 7.37 20.06 -14.81
CA TYR A 14 7.91 19.52 -13.55
C TYR A 14 9.10 20.33 -13.05
N PHE A 15 9.94 20.85 -13.95
CA PHE A 15 11.09 21.66 -13.60
C PHE A 15 10.69 22.95 -12.87
N GLY A 16 9.60 23.61 -13.28
CA GLY A 16 9.09 24.79 -12.57
C GLY A 16 8.74 24.51 -11.10
N ILE A 17 8.32 23.29 -10.75
CA ILE A 17 8.09 22.89 -9.36
C ILE A 17 9.43 22.72 -8.63
N LEU A 18 10.42 22.13 -9.29
CA LEU A 18 11.74 21.86 -8.72
C LEU A 18 12.58 23.14 -8.55
N GLU A 19 12.38 24.12 -9.42
CA GLU A 19 13.09 25.40 -9.42
C GLU A 19 12.75 26.23 -8.17
N ASN A 20 11.50 26.16 -7.71
CA ASN A 20 11.01 26.91 -6.56
C ASN A 20 11.32 26.25 -5.20
N LEU A 21 12.00 25.09 -5.18
CA LEU A 21 12.44 24.45 -3.94
C LEU A 21 13.53 25.27 -3.24
N ASP A 22 13.51 25.26 -1.91
CA ASP A 22 14.60 25.82 -1.11
C ASP A 22 15.90 25.03 -1.32
N THR A 23 17.03 25.67 -1.03
CA THR A 23 18.37 25.10 -1.23
C THR A 23 18.58 23.76 -0.53
N ASN A 24 18.02 23.55 0.67
CA ASN A 24 18.17 22.30 1.40
C ASN A 24 17.34 21.19 0.76
N SER A 25 16.11 21.50 0.35
CA SER A 25 15.25 20.56 -0.39
C SER A 25 15.87 20.14 -1.72
N LYS A 26 16.47 21.07 -2.48
CA LYS A 26 17.21 20.77 -3.72
C LYS A 26 18.37 19.81 -3.46
N LYS A 27 19.23 20.10 -2.47
CA LYS A 27 20.34 19.22 -2.09
C LYS A 27 19.87 17.82 -1.69
N ARG A 28 18.80 17.73 -0.91
CA ARG A 28 18.21 16.45 -0.49
C ARG A 28 17.64 15.66 -1.67
N LEU A 29 17.00 16.33 -2.62
CA LEU A 29 16.46 15.70 -3.82
C LEU A 29 17.59 15.12 -4.68
N ILE A 30 18.67 15.86 -4.91
CA ILE A 30 19.85 15.38 -5.63
C ILE A 30 20.38 14.09 -4.98
N ILE A 31 20.59 14.10 -3.65
CA ILE A 31 21.07 12.91 -2.93
C ILE A 31 20.12 11.72 -3.12
N LYS A 32 18.80 11.93 -3.06
CA LYS A 32 17.81 10.86 -3.26
C LYS A 32 17.84 10.32 -4.69
N LEU A 33 17.93 11.19 -5.69
CA LEU A 33 18.01 10.80 -7.10
C LEU A 33 19.29 10.01 -7.37
N THR A 34 20.44 10.47 -6.87
CA THR A 34 21.72 9.74 -6.96
C THR A 34 21.62 8.37 -6.31
N LYS A 35 20.98 8.26 -5.13
CA LYS A 35 20.73 6.97 -4.49
C LYS A 35 19.80 6.08 -5.32
N SER A 36 18.78 6.64 -5.96
CA SER A 36 17.83 5.90 -6.79
C SER A 36 18.46 5.33 -8.05
N ILE A 37 19.45 6.02 -8.64
CA ILE A 37 20.20 5.52 -9.80
C ILE A 37 21.09 4.34 -9.39
N ASN A 38 21.72 4.44 -8.21
CA ASN A 38 22.68 3.44 -7.74
C ASN A 38 22.04 2.30 -6.92
N SER A 39 20.75 2.40 -6.57
CA SER A 39 20.06 1.36 -5.83
C SER A 39 19.75 0.18 -6.74
N LYS A 40 20.16 -1.02 -6.35
CA LYS A 40 19.66 -2.26 -6.93
C LYS A 40 18.13 -2.27 -6.83
N PRO A 41 17.39 -2.77 -7.83
CA PRO A 41 15.95 -2.90 -7.73
C PRO A 41 15.63 -3.65 -6.43
N LYS A 42 14.75 -3.07 -5.59
CA LYS A 42 14.23 -3.78 -4.43
C LYS A 42 13.66 -5.09 -4.96
N GLN A 43 14.06 -6.23 -4.38
CA GLN A 43 13.37 -7.48 -4.63
C GLN A 43 11.88 -7.23 -4.46
N GLU A 44 11.10 -7.59 -5.48
CA GLU A 44 9.65 -7.54 -5.38
C GLU A 44 9.25 -8.29 -4.12
N GLN A 45 8.61 -7.59 -3.19
CA GLN A 45 8.05 -8.24 -2.02
C GLN A 45 6.97 -9.17 -2.55
N LYS A 46 7.27 -10.48 -2.55
CA LYS A 46 6.31 -11.49 -2.94
C LYS A 46 5.01 -11.26 -2.18
N LEU A 47 3.87 -11.45 -2.84
CA LEU A 47 2.54 -11.29 -2.23
C LEU A 47 2.40 -12.07 -0.92
N GLU A 48 3.05 -13.23 -0.82
CA GLU A 48 3.14 -14.05 0.40
C GLU A 48 3.74 -13.32 1.62
N ASN A 49 4.50 -12.25 1.43
CA ASN A 49 5.09 -11.43 2.49
C ASN A 49 4.18 -10.28 2.95
N ILE A 50 3.09 -10.01 2.22
CA ILE A 50 2.17 -8.88 2.50
C ILE A 50 0.99 -9.35 3.34
N PHE A 51 0.61 -10.62 3.24
CA PHE A 51 -0.40 -11.21 4.11
C PHE A 51 0.25 -11.61 5.43
N GLY A 52 -0.10 -10.92 6.52
CA GLY A 52 0.20 -11.42 7.86
C GLY A 52 -0.44 -12.79 8.01
N ALA A 53 0.33 -13.82 8.38
CA ALA A 53 -0.22 -15.13 8.68
C ALA A 53 -1.23 -14.97 9.82
N TRP A 54 -2.52 -15.21 9.54
CA TRP A 54 -3.53 -15.28 10.59
C TRP A 54 -3.10 -16.34 11.61
N GLN A 55 -2.66 -15.90 12.78
CA GLN A 55 -2.22 -16.78 13.86
C GLN A 55 -3.31 -16.87 14.92
N GLY A 56 -4.38 -17.58 14.58
CA GLY A 56 -5.45 -17.94 15.52
C GLY A 56 -5.23 -19.34 16.07
N ALA A 57 -5.31 -19.51 17.39
CA ALA A 57 -5.36 -20.83 18.02
C ALA A 57 -6.70 -21.56 17.79
N LYS A 58 -7.70 -20.83 17.28
CA LYS A 58 -9.05 -21.35 17.02
C LYS A 58 -9.06 -22.13 15.71
N ASN A 59 -9.61 -23.34 15.74
CA ASN A 59 -9.91 -24.09 14.53
C ASN A 59 -11.17 -23.54 13.83
N ALA A 60 -11.41 -23.98 12.59
CA ALA A 60 -12.52 -23.48 11.77
C ALA A 60 -13.88 -23.74 12.44
N GLU A 61 -14.03 -24.91 13.08
CA GLU A 61 -15.25 -25.33 13.75
C GLU A 61 -15.59 -24.43 14.94
N GLN A 62 -14.58 -24.04 15.72
CA GLN A 62 -14.73 -23.11 16.85
C GLN A 62 -15.18 -21.72 16.37
N ILE A 63 -14.60 -21.22 15.28
CA ILE A 63 -15.00 -19.93 14.69
C ILE A 63 -16.45 -20.01 14.21
N ILE A 64 -16.84 -21.10 13.55
CA ILE A 64 -18.21 -21.29 13.08
C ILE A 64 -19.21 -21.38 14.24
N SER A 65 -18.86 -22.07 15.33
CA SER A 65 -19.71 -22.14 16.52
C SER A 65 -19.90 -20.77 17.14
N GLU A 66 -18.82 -20.02 17.37
CA GLU A 66 -18.86 -18.68 17.94
C GLU A 66 -19.72 -17.71 17.11
N ILE A 67 -19.62 -17.78 15.78
CA ILE A 67 -20.46 -16.98 14.87
C ILE A 67 -21.93 -17.40 14.95
N LYS A 68 -22.25 -18.67 15.19
CA LYS A 68 -23.64 -19.13 15.35
C LYS A 68 -24.20 -18.72 16.70
N ASP A 69 -23.43 -18.91 17.76
CA ASP A 69 -23.83 -18.65 19.14
C ASP A 69 -24.00 -17.15 19.42
N SER A 70 -23.23 -16.31 18.73
CA SER A 70 -23.39 -14.85 18.78
C SER A 70 -24.62 -14.32 18.02
N ARG A 71 -25.33 -15.16 17.25
CA ARG A 71 -26.56 -14.71 16.56
C ARG A 71 -27.68 -14.53 17.58
N TYR A 72 -28.02 -13.29 17.84
CA TYR A 72 -29.25 -12.94 18.54
C TYR A 72 -30.35 -12.58 17.54
N ASN A 73 -31.50 -13.27 17.61
CA ASN A 73 -32.63 -13.04 16.72
C ASN A 73 -33.89 -12.71 17.55
N ASN A 74 -34.17 -11.42 17.73
CA ASN A 74 -35.33 -10.92 18.49
C ASN A 74 -36.56 -10.70 17.59
N ARG A 75 -36.83 -11.61 16.65
CA ARG A 75 -38.01 -11.50 15.80
C ARG A 75 -39.21 -12.06 16.57
N GLU A 76 -40.15 -11.18 16.90
CA GLU A 76 -41.48 -11.58 17.35
C GLU A 76 -42.24 -12.16 16.15
N ILE A 77 -42.67 -13.41 16.26
CA ILE A 77 -43.46 -14.08 15.23
C ILE A 77 -44.92 -13.91 15.65
N GLU A 78 -45.71 -13.15 14.89
CA GLU A 78 -47.15 -13.04 15.10
C GLU A 78 -47.84 -14.36 14.70
N GLU A 79 -48.72 -14.87 15.57
CA GLU A 79 -49.56 -16.04 15.29
C GLU A 79 -50.71 -15.65 14.33
N LEU A 80 -50.94 -16.49 13.32
CA LEU A 80 -51.96 -16.34 12.28
C LEU A 80 -53.39 -16.60 12.77
#